data_AF-A0A7C7IUY1-F1
#
_entry.id   AF-A0A7C7IUY1-F1
#
_cell.length_a   1.000
_cell.length_b   1.000
_cell.length_c   1.000
_cell.angle_alpha   90.00
_cell.angle_beta   90.00
_cell.angle_gamma   90.00
#
_symmetry.space_group_name_H-M   'P 1'
#
loop_
_entity.id
_entity.type
_entity.pdbx_description
1 polymer ?
#
loop_
_entity_poly.entity_id
_entity_poly.type
_entity_poly.pdbx_seq_one_letter_code
_entity_poly.pdbx_strand_id
1 'polypeptide(L)'
;MKYVFFIFLSILTVFGENPYHGIVERNGFELTAENPPQVLLLPTLPLADVYLTGITRKDKIYTAYMVIKDKTQNKFLGLREGEKKDEVEAMKITKDTVFISYNG
;
A
#
# COMPACT_ATOMS: atom_id res chain seq x y z
N MET A 1 -7.79 74.01 57.96
CA MET A 1 -7.43 73.73 56.55
C MET A 1 -6.27 72.73 56.55
N LYS A 2 -6.54 71.44 56.39
CA LYS A 2 -5.47 70.42 56.35
C LYS A 2 -5.79 69.49 55.19
N TYR A 3 -5.17 69.76 54.05
CA TYR A 3 -5.39 69.03 52.80
C TYR A 3 -4.84 67.62 52.94
N VAL A 4 -5.69 66.62 52.74
CA VAL A 4 -5.28 65.21 52.63
C VAL A 4 -4.75 65.02 51.22
N PHE A 5 -3.43 64.86 51.11
CA PHE A 5 -2.74 64.64 49.84
C PHE A 5 -2.69 63.13 49.56
N PHE A 6 -3.56 62.65 48.68
CA PHE A 6 -3.52 61.27 48.18
C PHE A 6 -2.54 61.19 47.01
N ILE A 7 -1.38 60.57 47.20
CA ILE A 7 -0.46 60.24 46.10
C ILE A 7 -0.88 58.89 45.54
N PHE A 8 -1.49 58.89 44.36
CA PHE A 8 -1.65 57.70 43.53
C PHE A 8 -0.32 57.48 42.78
N LEU A 9 0.42 56.45 43.18
CA LEU A 9 1.63 56.00 42.48
C LEU A 9 1.20 55.06 41.35
N SER A 10 1.08 55.56 40.13
CA SER A 10 0.87 54.74 38.93
C SER A 10 2.20 54.15 38.46
N ILE A 11 2.33 52.82 38.60
CA ILE A 11 3.46 52.07 38.06
C ILE A 11 3.24 51.93 36.55
N LEU A 12 4.03 52.65 35.75
CA LEU A 12 4.11 52.45 34.30
C LEU A 12 4.85 51.13 34.04
N THR A 13 4.11 50.06 33.77
CA THR A 13 4.70 48.83 33.21
C THR A 13 5.05 49.08 31.75
N VAL A 14 6.33 49.31 31.47
CA VAL A 14 6.86 49.26 30.10
C VAL A 14 6.93 47.79 29.68
N PHE A 15 5.86 47.27 29.09
CA PHE A 15 5.93 46.06 28.28
C PHE A 15 6.64 46.43 26.98
N GLY A 16 7.97 46.38 26.97
CA GLY A 16 8.73 46.37 25.73
C GLY A 16 8.37 45.08 25.00
N GLU A 17 7.75 45.18 23.83
CA GLU A 17 7.58 44.04 22.93
C GLU A 17 8.96 43.39 22.74
N ASN A 18 9.07 42.09 23.00
CA ASN A 18 10.31 41.36 22.76
C ASN A 18 10.58 41.37 21.24
N PRO A 19 11.64 42.03 20.75
CA PRO A 19 11.89 42.16 19.31
C PRO A 19 12.26 40.82 18.65
N TYR A 20 12.44 39.75 19.43
CA TYR A 20 12.79 38.42 18.95
C TYR A 20 11.59 37.48 18.79
N HIS A 21 10.36 38.00 18.76
CA HIS A 21 9.13 37.20 18.81
C HIS A 21 8.79 36.39 17.54
N GLY A 22 9.63 36.44 16.50
CA GLY A 22 9.43 35.66 15.29
C GLY A 22 10.72 34.98 14.87
N ILE A 23 10.88 33.70 15.19
CA ILE A 23 11.78 32.86 14.39
C ILE A 23 11.12 32.77 13.01
N VAL A 24 11.58 33.59 12.07
CA VAL A 24 11.18 33.48 10.67
C VAL A 24 11.81 32.20 10.14
N GLU A 25 10.99 31.23 9.72
CA GLU A 25 11.49 30.06 9.01
C GLU A 25 12.24 30.52 7.76
N ARG A 26 13.56 30.38 7.78
CA ARG A 26 14.41 30.65 6.62
C ARG A 26 14.58 29.36 5.84
N ASN A 27 13.83 29.19 4.77
CA ASN A 27 14.18 28.22 3.73
C ASN A 27 15.37 28.77 2.94
N GLY A 28 16.59 28.58 3.46
CA GLY A 28 17.82 29.15 2.89
C GLY A 28 18.14 28.69 1.46
N PHE A 29 17.36 27.76 0.91
CA PHE A 29 17.58 27.13 -0.39
C PHE A 29 16.30 27.07 -1.24
N GLU A 30 15.20 27.74 -0.83
CA GLU A 30 13.89 27.70 -1.53
C GLU A 30 13.46 26.27 -1.94
N LEU A 31 13.79 25.27 -1.11
CA LEU A 31 13.45 23.89 -1.42
C LEU A 31 11.93 23.76 -1.42
N THR A 32 11.36 23.60 -2.60
CA THR A 32 9.96 23.23 -2.77
C THR A 32 9.88 21.73 -2.53
N ALA A 33 9.12 21.30 -1.54
CA ALA A 33 8.88 19.86 -1.35
C ALA A 33 8.12 19.36 -2.59
N GLU A 34 8.81 18.67 -3.49
CA GLU A 34 8.14 17.99 -4.60
C GLU A 34 7.11 17.02 -4.02
N ASN A 35 5.92 17.03 -4.61
CA ASN A 35 4.86 16.12 -4.22
C ASN A 35 5.37 14.70 -4.50
N PRO A 36 5.40 13.78 -3.51
CA PRO A 36 5.90 12.44 -3.74
C PRO A 36 5.14 11.80 -4.90
N PRO A 37 5.84 11.10 -5.83
CA PRO A 37 5.17 10.45 -6.94
C PRO A 37 4.08 9.52 -6.40
N GLN A 38 2.90 9.57 -7.01
CA GLN A 38 1.80 8.69 -6.64
C GLN A 38 2.28 7.24 -6.76
N VAL A 39 2.27 6.51 -5.64
CA VAL A 39 2.51 5.08 -5.64
C VAL A 39 1.34 4.43 -6.36
N LEU A 40 1.57 3.90 -7.56
CA LEU A 40 0.60 3.04 -8.23
C LEU A 40 0.36 1.82 -7.33
N LEU A 41 -0.81 1.77 -6.70
CA LEU A 41 -1.26 0.57 -5.99
C LEU A 41 -1.40 -0.53 -7.04
N LEU A 42 -0.52 -1.54 -6.95
CA LEU A 42 -0.64 -2.74 -7.77
C LEU A 42 -2.03 -3.34 -7.48
N PRO A 43 -2.83 -3.71 -8.50
CA PRO A 43 -4.12 -4.33 -8.25
C PRO A 43 -3.92 -5.54 -7.33
N THR A 44 -4.59 -5.52 -6.19
CA THR A 44 -4.69 -6.66 -5.28
C THR A 44 -5.51 -7.71 -6.01
N LEU A 45 -4.85 -8.51 -6.85
CA LEU A 45 -5.47 -9.71 -7.36
C LEU A 45 -5.87 -10.53 -6.14
N PRO A 46 -7.10 -11.06 -6.08
CA PRO A 46 -7.42 -12.05 -5.07
C PRO A 46 -6.36 -13.13 -5.22
N LEU A 47 -5.55 -13.29 -4.18
CA LEU A 47 -4.48 -14.27 -4.13
C LEU A 47 -5.19 -15.63 -4.07
N ALA A 48 -5.69 -16.10 -5.21
CA ALA A 48 -6.14 -17.45 -5.34
C ALA A 48 -4.93 -18.30 -4.95
N ASP A 49 -5.09 -19.09 -3.90
CA ASP A 49 -4.05 -19.90 -3.29
C ASP A 49 -3.72 -21.12 -4.17
N VAL A 50 -3.63 -20.89 -5.48
CA VAL A 50 -3.36 -21.88 -6.53
C VAL A 50 -1.88 -21.82 -6.85
N TYR A 51 -1.17 -22.90 -6.53
CA TYR A 51 0.26 -23.01 -6.74
C TYR A 51 0.54 -24.05 -7.83
N LEU A 52 1.38 -23.69 -8.80
CA LEU A 52 1.88 -24.64 -9.79
C LEU A 52 2.88 -25.59 -9.13
N THR A 53 2.64 -26.90 -9.24
CA THR A 53 3.55 -27.93 -8.72
C THR A 53 4.40 -28.56 -9.81
N GLY A 54 3.90 -28.61 -11.05
CA GLY A 54 4.68 -29.09 -12.19
C GLY A 54 3.91 -29.09 -13.50
N ILE A 55 4.65 -29.23 -14.59
CA ILE A 55 4.11 -29.37 -15.94
C ILE A 55 4.72 -30.64 -16.53
N THR A 56 3.87 -31.55 -17.02
CA THR A 56 4.34 -32.73 -17.76
C THR A 56 3.91 -32.63 -19.23
N ARG A 57 4.66 -33.31 -20.08
CA ARG A 57 4.34 -33.45 -21.50
C ARG A 57 4.34 -34.93 -21.87
N LYS A 58 3.20 -35.42 -22.36
CA LYS A 58 3.04 -36.79 -22.86
C LYS A 58 2.35 -36.74 -24.21
N ASP A 59 2.89 -37.42 -25.22
CA ASP A 59 2.30 -37.49 -26.56
C ASP A 59 1.98 -36.10 -27.16
N LYS A 60 2.87 -35.13 -26.93
CA LYS A 60 2.74 -33.71 -27.29
C LYS A 60 1.63 -32.93 -26.56
N ILE A 61 0.91 -33.55 -25.63
CA ILE A 61 -0.11 -32.93 -24.79
C ILE A 61 0.55 -32.48 -23.48
N TYR A 62 0.34 -31.22 -23.12
CA TYR A 62 0.78 -30.70 -21.82
C TYR A 62 -0.29 -30.92 -20.76
N THR A 63 0.15 -31.19 -19.53
CA THR A 63 -0.71 -31.29 -18.35
C THR A 63 -0.08 -30.50 -17.23
N ALA A 64 -0.84 -29.54 -16.68
CA ALA A 64 -0.44 -28.71 -15.57
C ALA A 64 -0.95 -29.33 -14.26
N TYR A 65 -0.04 -29.53 -13.31
CA TYR A 65 -0.37 -29.96 -11.96
C TYR A 65 -0.32 -28.77 -11.02
N MET A 66 -1.40 -28.58 -10.27
CA MET A 66 -1.58 -27.44 -9.38
C MET A 66 -2.15 -27.91 -8.04
N VAL A 67 -1.95 -27.08 -7.01
CA VAL A 67 -2.57 -27.27 -5.70
C VAL A 67 -3.34 -26.02 -5.33
N ILE A 68 -4.62 -26.17 -4.98
CA ILE A 68 -5.39 -25.13 -4.31
C ILE A 68 -5.17 -25.35 -2.81
N LYS A 69 -4.51 -24.40 -2.15
CA LYS A 69 -4.42 -24.40 -0.69
C LYS A 69 -5.74 -23.92 -0.11
N ASP A 70 -6.21 -24.68 0.86
CA ASP A 70 -7.36 -24.33 1.68
C ASP A 70 -6.96 -24.52 3.15
N LYS A 71 -7.64 -23.85 4.07
CA LYS A 71 -7.38 -23.95 5.51
C LYS A 71 -7.62 -25.35 6.05
N THR A 72 -8.48 -26.13 5.40
CA THR A 72 -8.88 -27.47 5.86
C THR A 72 -8.13 -28.57 5.13
N GLN A 73 -8.18 -28.60 3.80
CA GLN A 73 -7.55 -29.64 3.00
C GLN A 73 -7.11 -29.12 1.62
N ASN A 74 -5.85 -29.37 1.28
CA ASN A 74 -5.32 -29.05 -0.04
C ASN A 74 -5.98 -29.89 -1.12
N LYS A 75 -6.36 -29.25 -2.23
CA LYS A 75 -6.92 -29.93 -3.41
C LYS A 75 -5.87 -29.97 -4.51
N PHE A 76 -5.59 -31.17 -5.02
CA PHE A 76 -4.65 -31.36 -6.12
C PHE A 76 -5.39 -31.49 -7.45
N LEU A 77 -4.92 -30.76 -8.45
CA LEU A 77 -5.50 -30.67 -9.76
C LEU A 77 -4.46 -31.05 -10.81
N GLY A 78 -4.90 -31.80 -11.82
CA GLY A 78 -4.15 -32.03 -13.05
C GLY A 78 -5.05 -31.66 -14.21
N LEU A 79 -4.71 -30.62 -14.96
CA LEU A 79 -5.54 -30.08 -16.03
C LEU A 79 -4.76 -30.02 -17.34
N ARG A 80 -5.45 -30.31 -18.44
CA ARG A 80 -4.99 -30.02 -19.80
C ARG A 80 -5.56 -28.69 -20.28
N GLU A 81 -5.01 -28.20 -21.37
CA GLU A 81 -5.50 -26.98 -22.02
C GLU A 81 -6.97 -27.12 -22.40
N GLY A 82 -7.79 -26.16 -21.97
CA GLY A 82 -9.25 -26.15 -22.12
C GLY A 82 -10.03 -26.95 -21.06
N GLU A 83 -9.36 -27.65 -20.14
CA GLU A 83 -10.05 -28.36 -19.06
C GLU A 83 -10.30 -27.44 -17.87
N LYS A 84 -11.52 -27.55 -17.31
CA LYS A 84 -11.94 -26.90 -16.08
C LYS A 84 -12.25 -27.94 -15.01
N LYS A 85 -11.74 -27.73 -13.80
CA LYS A 85 -12.08 -28.53 -12.63
C LYS A 85 -12.13 -27.64 -11.40
N ASP A 86 -13.15 -27.86 -10.58
CA ASP A 86 -13.50 -26.96 -9.48
C ASP A 86 -13.65 -25.51 -9.99
N GLU A 87 -12.91 -24.58 -9.42
CA GLU A 87 -12.93 -23.15 -9.74
C GLU A 87 -11.82 -22.76 -10.73
N VAL A 88 -10.95 -23.69 -11.12
CA VAL A 88 -9.77 -23.44 -11.98
C VAL A 88 -10.00 -23.98 -13.39
N GLU A 89 -9.76 -23.13 -14.38
CA GLU A 89 -9.74 -23.50 -15.79
C GLU A 89 -8.36 -23.25 -16.38
N ALA A 90 -7.77 -24.26 -17.03
CA ALA A 90 -6.47 -24.14 -17.68
C ALA A 90 -6.65 -23.61 -19.11
N MET A 91 -6.51 -22.29 -19.28
CA MET A 91 -6.72 -21.63 -20.57
C MET A 91 -5.63 -21.95 -21.58
N LYS A 92 -4.37 -21.97 -21.14
CA LYS A 92 -3.22 -22.24 -22.01
C LYS A 92 -2.05 -22.80 -21.22
N ILE A 93 -1.41 -23.85 -21.74
CA ILE A 93 -0.26 -24.48 -21.09
C ILE A 93 0.94 -24.41 -22.02
N THR A 94 1.99 -23.73 -21.57
CA THR A 94 3.30 -23.73 -22.22
C THR A 94 4.27 -24.62 -21.45
N LYS A 95 5.51 -24.73 -21.91
CA LYS A 95 6.53 -25.54 -21.25
C LYS A 95 6.79 -25.09 -19.81
N ASP A 96 6.76 -23.78 -19.56
CA ASP A 96 7.22 -23.17 -18.32
C ASP A 96 6.15 -22.30 -17.64
N THR A 97 5.00 -22.08 -18.30
CA THR A 97 3.94 -21.19 -17.83
C THR A 97 2.57 -21.79 -18.06
N VAL A 98 1.67 -21.60 -17.10
CA VAL A 98 0.26 -22.00 -17.17
C VAL A 98 -0.59 -20.75 -17.01
N PHE A 99 -1.48 -20.49 -17.96
CA PHE A 99 -2.49 -19.45 -17.87
C PHE A 99 -3.78 -20.10 -17.37
N ILE A 100 -4.30 -19.58 -16.26
CA ILE A 100 -5.53 -20.06 -15.66
C ILE A 100 -6.57 -18.95 -15.53
N SER A 101 -7.84 -19.31 -15.64
CA SER A 101 -8.94 -18.55 -15.06
C SER A 101 -9.31 -19.18 -13.72
N TYR A 102 -9.62 -18.34 -12.73
CA TYR A 102 -10.10 -18.74 -11.42
C TYR A 102 -11.37 -17.96 -11.10
N ASN A 103 -12.48 -18.67 -10.84
CA ASN A 103 -13.82 -18.09 -10.60
C ASN A 103 -14.45 -17.30 -11.78
N GLY A 104 -13.99 -17.51 -13.01
CA GLY A 104 -14.58 -16.92 -14.23
C GLY A 104 -13.68 -15.88 -14.86
#